data_AF-A0A7J3VG81-F1
#
_entry.id   AF-A0A7J3VG81-F1
#
_cell.length_a   1.000
_cell.length_b   1.000
_cell.length_c   1.000
_cell.angle_alpha   90.00
_cell.angle_beta   90.00
_cell.angle_gamma   90.00
#
_symmetry.space_group_name_H-M   'P 1'
#
loop_
_entity.id
_entity.type
_entity.pdbx_description
1 polymer ?
#
loop_
_entity_poly.entity_id
_entity_poly.type
_entity_poly.pdbx_seq_one_letter_code
_entity_poly.pdbx_strand_id
1 'polypeptide(L)'
;MAGVWDILYSLGLIVTGLLFGYLYRNVCPHGIAQTEAEINKLRLRLQATALLYVNPVAFGGAIWALNISDIRIIALPFLGALAVTLGGLLALISARFMNLDRKQTGVMVVCGSFTNIGSIGSLVTYILLGEIGVALMPFYKLFETFLYYGVGFPYAKSMSSQTQGTETMVQRIKTVLTDRFVAVAMTSMALGLGLN
;
A
#
# COMPACT_ATOMS: atom_id res chain seq x y z
N MET A 1 -9.43 24.04 6.41
CA MET A 1 -10.21 22.84 6.81
C MET A 1 -10.68 22.19 5.53
N ALA A 2 -10.44 20.89 5.37
CA ALA A 2 -10.93 20.10 4.24
C ALA A 2 -12.45 20.28 4.08
N GLY A 3 -12.88 20.71 2.89
CA GLY A 3 -14.28 20.82 2.55
C GLY A 3 -14.87 19.46 2.14
N VAL A 4 -16.19 19.32 2.23
CA VAL A 4 -16.92 18.15 1.71
C VAL A 4 -16.60 17.93 0.22
N TRP A 5 -16.38 19.01 -0.52
CA TRP A 5 -15.99 18.98 -1.94
C TRP A 5 -14.66 18.29 -2.19
N ASP A 6 -13.68 18.43 -1.29
CA ASP A 6 -12.36 17.81 -1.42
C ASP A 6 -12.46 16.28 -1.30
N ILE A 7 -13.31 15.82 -0.36
CA ILE A 7 -13.63 14.41 -0.18
C ILE A 7 -14.33 13.86 -1.43
N LEU A 8 -15.38 14.55 -1.90
CA LEU A 8 -16.11 14.14 -3.11
C LEU A 8 -15.20 14.13 -4.35
N TYR A 9 -14.29 15.09 -4.47
CA TYR A 9 -13.32 15.15 -5.55
C TYR A 9 -12.36 13.96 -5.52
N SER A 10 -11.83 13.63 -4.33
CA SER A 10 -10.94 12.46 -4.17
C SER A 10 -11.65 11.15 -4.51
N LEU A 11 -12.90 10.97 -4.07
CA LEU A 11 -13.71 9.80 -4.40
C LEU A 11 -14.05 9.77 -5.90
N GLY A 12 -14.36 10.92 -6.50
CA GLY A 12 -14.61 11.06 -7.92
C GLY A 12 -13.41 10.63 -8.76
N LEU A 13 -12.19 11.04 -8.39
CA LEU A 13 -10.97 10.60 -9.06
C LEU A 13 -10.74 9.09 -8.96
N ILE A 14 -11.00 8.50 -7.80
CA ILE A 14 -10.87 7.04 -7.61
C ILE A 14 -11.90 6.31 -8.47
N VAL A 15 -13.17 6.73 -8.42
CA VAL A 15 -14.27 6.11 -9.18
C VAL A 15 -14.03 6.25 -10.68
N THR A 16 -13.60 7.41 -11.17
CA THR A 16 -13.31 7.61 -12.60
C THR A 16 -12.15 6.75 -13.08
N GLY A 17 -11.07 6.61 -12.31
CA GLY A 17 -9.97 5.71 -12.63
C GLY A 17 -10.41 4.24 -12.68
N LEU A 18 -11.25 3.80 -11.73
CA LEU A 18 -11.82 2.45 -11.71
C LEU A 18 -12.78 2.21 -12.89
N LEU A 19 -13.64 3.18 -13.21
CA LEU A 19 -14.55 3.12 -14.33
C LEU A 19 -13.79 3.03 -15.66
N PHE A 20 -12.73 3.82 -15.84
CA PHE A 20 -11.92 3.77 -17.05
C PHE A 20 -11.26 2.39 -17.21
N GLY A 21 -10.67 1.84 -16.14
CA GLY A 21 -10.11 0.49 -16.16
C GLY A 21 -11.16 -0.61 -16.42
N TYR A 22 -12.36 -0.45 -15.87
CA TYR A 22 -13.49 -1.35 -16.09
C TYR A 22 -13.99 -1.30 -17.54
N LEU A 23 -14.17 -0.11 -18.10
CA LEU A 23 -14.58 0.07 -19.49
C LEU A 23 -13.53 -0.45 -20.46
N TYR A 24 -12.25 -0.19 -20.20
CA TYR A 24 -11.14 -0.75 -20.98
C TYR A 24 -11.16 -2.28 -20.96
N ARG A 25 -11.44 -2.89 -19.80
CA ARG A 25 -11.51 -4.35 -19.68
C ARG A 25 -12.74 -4.98 -20.34
N ASN A 26 -13.91 -4.36 -20.19
CA ASN A 26 -15.19 -5.01 -20.51
C ASN A 26 -15.85 -4.50 -21.80
N VAL A 27 -15.57 -3.26 -22.22
CA VAL A 27 -16.21 -2.61 -23.38
C VAL A 27 -15.29 -2.57 -24.60
N CYS A 28 -13.98 -2.40 -24.41
CA CYS A 28 -13.01 -2.48 -25.50
C CYS A 28 -12.70 -3.89 -26.09
N PRO A 29 -13.10 -5.06 -25.53
CA PRO A 29 -12.75 -6.34 -26.14
C PRO A 29 -13.64 -6.73 -27.33
N HIS A 30 -14.64 -5.93 -27.70
CA HIS A 30 -15.48 -6.24 -28.88
C HIS A 30 -14.84 -5.86 -30.22
N GLY A 31 -13.68 -5.18 -30.24
CA GLY A 31 -12.99 -4.79 -31.48
C GLY A 31 -11.52 -5.23 -31.57
N ILE A 32 -10.88 -5.55 -30.43
CA ILE A 32 -9.49 -6.04 -30.38
C ILE A 32 -9.50 -7.24 -29.45
N ALA A 33 -9.20 -8.42 -29.98
CA ALA A 33 -9.13 -9.69 -29.25
C ALA A 33 -8.00 -9.68 -28.22
N GLN A 34 -8.09 -8.84 -27.18
CA GLN A 34 -7.12 -8.81 -26.10
C GLN A 34 -7.34 -10.01 -25.19
N THR A 35 -6.35 -10.88 -25.12
CA THR A 35 -6.42 -12.08 -24.27
C THR A 35 -6.29 -11.66 -22.80
N GLU A 36 -6.91 -12.38 -21.85
CA GLU A 36 -6.76 -12.11 -20.41
C GLU A 36 -5.29 -11.99 -19.97
N ALA A 37 -4.39 -12.73 -20.64
CA ALA A 37 -2.95 -12.66 -20.45
C ALA A 37 -2.35 -11.29 -20.78
N GLU A 38 -2.83 -10.61 -21.82
CA GLU A 38 -2.33 -9.30 -22.25
C GLU A 38 -2.80 -8.20 -21.30
N ILE A 39 -4.06 -8.26 -20.87
CA ILE A 39 -4.62 -7.35 -19.86
C ILE A 39 -3.86 -7.50 -18.54
N ASN A 40 -3.58 -8.74 -18.12
CA ASN A 40 -2.77 -8.99 -16.92
C ASN A 40 -1.33 -8.47 -17.07
N LYS A 41 -0.69 -8.64 -18.22
CA LYS A 41 0.65 -8.08 -18.49
C LYS A 41 0.63 -6.56 -18.43
N LEU A 42 -0.36 -5.90 -19.03
CA LEU A 42 -0.52 -4.45 -18.99
C LEU A 42 -0.73 -3.96 -17.54
N ARG A 43 -1.62 -4.60 -16.78
CA ARG A 43 -1.85 -4.29 -15.37
C ARG A 43 -0.56 -4.36 -14.56
N LEU A 44 0.20 -5.46 -14.69
CA LEU A 44 1.45 -5.65 -13.97
C LEU A 44 2.50 -4.60 -14.36
N ARG A 45 2.58 -4.25 -15.66
CA ARG A 45 3.48 -3.18 -16.13
C ARG A 45 3.09 -1.83 -15.53
N LEU A 46 1.81 -1.45 -15.59
CA LEU A 46 1.33 -0.19 -15.03
C LEU A 46 1.59 -0.11 -13.51
N GLN A 47 1.32 -1.20 -12.78
CA GLN A 47 1.62 -1.28 -11.34
C GLN A 47 3.11 -1.16 -11.05
N ALA A 48 3.95 -1.91 -11.79
CA ALA A 48 5.39 -1.83 -11.64
C ALA A 48 5.92 -0.43 -11.98
N THR A 49 5.41 0.20 -13.04
CA THR A 49 5.80 1.55 -13.43
C THR A 49 5.44 2.56 -12.34
N ALA A 50 4.23 2.48 -11.80
CA ALA A 50 3.79 3.36 -10.71
C ALA A 50 4.66 3.18 -9.46
N LEU A 51 4.90 1.93 -9.05
CA LEU A 51 5.65 1.62 -7.83
C LEU A 51 7.15 1.88 -7.93
N LEU A 52 7.78 1.66 -9.09
CA LEU A 52 9.24 1.77 -9.26
C LEU A 52 9.71 3.13 -9.77
N TYR A 53 8.86 3.90 -10.44
CA TYR A 53 9.27 5.17 -11.05
C TYR A 53 8.45 6.35 -10.54
N VAL A 54 7.12 6.26 -10.52
CA VAL A 54 6.27 7.40 -10.12
C VAL A 54 6.33 7.66 -8.63
N ASN A 55 6.08 6.62 -7.82
CA ASN A 55 6.06 6.72 -6.36
C ASN A 55 7.41 7.17 -5.77
N PRO A 56 8.57 6.62 -6.18
CA PRO A 56 9.85 7.00 -5.59
C PRO A 56 10.26 8.43 -5.94
N VAL A 57 9.88 8.94 -7.12
CA VAL A 57 10.12 10.34 -7.49
C VAL A 57 9.19 11.26 -6.68
N ALA A 58 7.91 10.91 -6.58
CA ALA A 58 6.94 11.69 -5.80
C ALA A 58 7.30 11.74 -4.31
N PHE A 59 7.66 10.60 -3.71
CA PHE A 59 8.05 10.52 -2.30
C PHE A 59 9.43 11.15 -2.05
N GLY A 60 10.41 10.92 -2.93
CA GLY A 60 11.73 11.54 -2.81
C GLY A 60 11.65 13.06 -2.88
N GLY A 61 10.87 13.60 -3.83
CA GLY A 61 10.63 15.04 -3.95
C GLY A 61 9.89 15.62 -2.75
N ALA A 62 8.88 14.91 -2.23
CA ALA A 62 8.14 15.35 -1.07
C ALA A 62 9.00 15.34 0.22
N ILE A 63 9.83 14.30 0.42
CA ILE A 63 10.78 14.23 1.55
C ILE A 63 11.83 15.34 1.46
N TRP A 64 12.33 15.64 0.27
CA TRP A 64 13.30 16.72 0.07
C TRP A 64 12.74 18.09 0.49
N ALA A 65 11.45 18.33 0.25
CA ALA A 65 10.77 19.56 0.64
C ALA A 65 10.44 19.65 2.15
N LEU A 66 10.70 18.60 2.93
CA LEU A 66 10.30 18.49 4.33
C LEU A 66 11.42 18.97 5.28
N ASN A 67 11.11 19.78 6.29
CA ASN A 67 12.11 20.17 7.29
C ASN A 67 12.20 19.09 8.39
N ILE A 68 13.27 18.29 8.39
CA ILE A 68 13.41 17.08 9.24
C ILE A 68 13.63 17.42 10.73
N SER A 69 13.80 18.70 11.07
CA SER A 69 14.09 19.18 12.43
C SER A 69 13.02 18.89 13.49
N ASP A 70 11.84 18.36 13.11
CA ASP A 70 10.73 18.08 14.04
C ASP A 70 10.73 16.63 14.52
N ILE A 71 10.91 16.44 15.82
CA ILE A 71 10.91 15.13 16.50
C ILE A 71 9.59 14.36 16.29
N ARG A 72 8.49 15.05 15.96
CA ARG A 72 7.19 14.42 15.68
C ARG A 72 7.22 13.49 14.46
N ILE A 73 8.16 13.68 13.53
CA ILE A 73 8.31 12.83 12.34
C ILE A 73 8.71 11.40 12.74
N ILE A 74 9.50 11.24 13.83
CA ILE A 74 9.92 9.93 14.33
C ILE A 74 8.74 9.11 14.86
N ALA A 75 7.66 9.75 15.33
CA ALA A 75 6.48 9.07 15.83
C ALA A 75 5.62 8.45 14.69
N LEU A 76 5.71 8.96 13.47
CA LEU A 76 4.85 8.56 12.35
C LEU A 76 4.95 7.08 11.97
N PRO A 77 6.15 6.47 11.83
CA PRO A 77 6.29 5.03 11.59
C PRO A 77 5.57 4.17 12.63
N PHE A 78 5.61 4.58 13.90
CA PHE A 78 4.98 3.85 15.00
C PHE A 78 3.46 4.00 14.96
N LEU A 79 2.95 5.20 14.65
CA LEU A 79 1.52 5.42 14.46
C LEU A 79 0.97 4.60 13.28
N GLY A 80 1.69 4.54 12.17
CA GLY A 80 1.31 3.69 11.04
C GLY A 80 1.32 2.20 11.38
N ALA A 81 2.35 1.73 12.08
CA ALA A 81 2.40 0.35 12.56
C ALA A 81 1.25 0.03 13.53
N LEU A 82 0.92 0.95 14.44
CA LEU A 82 -0.20 0.80 15.36
C LEU A 82 -1.53 0.73 14.61
N ALA A 83 -1.75 1.60 13.63
CA ALA A 83 -2.98 1.59 12.83
C ALA A 83 -3.19 0.26 12.08
N VAL A 84 -2.14 -0.26 11.43
CA VAL A 84 -2.19 -1.54 10.71
C VAL A 84 -2.44 -2.71 11.66
N THR A 85 -1.71 -2.76 12.79
CA THR A 85 -1.86 -3.85 13.76
C THR A 85 -3.21 -3.82 14.47
N LEU A 86 -3.68 -2.63 14.88
CA LEU A 86 -4.98 -2.46 15.51
C LEU A 86 -6.12 -2.81 14.55
N GLY A 87 -6.03 -2.38 13.28
CA GLY A 87 -7.00 -2.76 12.24
C GLY A 87 -7.11 -4.28 12.08
N GLY A 88 -5.96 -4.97 12.07
CA GLY A 88 -5.92 -6.44 12.04
C GLY A 88 -6.54 -7.10 13.27
N LEU A 89 -6.25 -6.59 14.47
CA LEU A 89 -6.81 -7.11 15.71
C LEU A 89 -8.33 -6.92 15.77
N LEU A 90 -8.83 -5.74 15.41
CA LEU A 90 -10.27 -5.47 15.35
C LEU A 90 -10.97 -6.34 14.29
N ALA A 91 -10.32 -6.58 13.15
CA ALA A 91 -10.82 -7.48 12.14
C ALA A 91 -10.85 -8.94 12.61
N LEU A 92 -9.86 -9.38 13.40
CA LEU A 92 -9.85 -10.70 14.02
C LEU A 92 -11.00 -10.86 15.02
N ILE A 93 -11.23 -9.84 15.86
CA ILE A 93 -12.34 -9.82 16.81
C ILE A 93 -13.68 -9.88 16.05
N SER A 94 -13.83 -9.09 14.99
CA SER A 94 -15.02 -9.09 14.14
C SER A 94 -15.24 -10.45 13.46
N ALA A 95 -14.19 -11.08 12.94
CA ALA A 95 -14.26 -12.41 12.34
C ALA A 95 -14.76 -13.47 13.32
N ARG A 96 -14.34 -13.37 14.60
CA ARG A 96 -14.84 -14.26 15.67
C ARG A 96 -16.32 -14.03 15.97
N PHE A 97 -16.75 -12.77 16.07
CA PHE A 97 -18.17 -12.45 16.27
C PHE A 97 -19.05 -12.97 15.12
N MET A 98 -18.52 -12.98 13.91
CA MET A 98 -19.22 -13.48 12.72
C MET A 98 -19.09 -14.99 12.50
N ASN A 99 -18.39 -15.72 13.39
CA ASN A 99 -18.11 -17.15 13.27
C ASN A 99 -17.53 -17.55 11.89
N LEU A 100 -16.59 -16.76 11.37
CA LEU A 100 -16.01 -16.99 10.05
C LEU A 100 -15.09 -18.22 10.03
N ASP A 101 -15.10 -18.94 8.92
CA ASP A 101 -14.17 -20.04 8.69
C ASP A 101 -12.71 -19.55 8.65
N ARG A 102 -11.76 -20.46 8.84
CA ARG A 102 -10.32 -20.15 8.89
C ARG A 102 -9.83 -19.32 7.70
N LYS A 103 -10.27 -19.67 6.48
CA LYS A 103 -9.92 -18.92 5.25
C LYS A 103 -10.53 -17.52 5.24
N GLN A 104 -11.80 -17.39 5.62
CA GLN A 104 -12.51 -16.12 5.67
C GLN A 104 -11.92 -15.20 6.74
N THR A 105 -11.55 -15.74 7.90
CA THR A 105 -10.82 -15.03 8.96
C THR A 105 -9.48 -14.51 8.45
N GLY A 106 -8.73 -15.33 7.72
CA GLY A 106 -7.47 -14.91 7.10
C GLY A 106 -7.64 -13.71 6.17
N VAL A 107 -8.68 -13.72 5.32
CA VAL A 107 -9.01 -12.61 4.42
C VAL A 107 -9.43 -11.36 5.22
N MET A 108 -10.34 -11.52 6.19
CA MET A 108 -10.86 -10.41 7.00
C MET A 108 -9.75 -9.66 7.73
N VAL A 109 -8.82 -10.39 8.37
CA VAL A 109 -7.70 -9.79 9.11
C VAL A 109 -6.74 -9.06 8.18
N VAL A 110 -6.41 -9.62 7.02
CA VAL A 110 -5.53 -8.95 6.03
C VAL A 110 -6.20 -7.69 5.49
N CYS A 111 -7.49 -7.76 5.12
CA CYS A 111 -8.26 -6.60 4.65
C CYS A 111 -8.43 -5.52 5.72
N GLY A 112 -8.53 -5.88 7.00
CA GLY A 112 -8.61 -4.92 8.09
C GLY A 112 -7.26 -4.31 8.47
N SER A 113 -6.17 -5.03 8.26
CA SER A 113 -4.82 -4.55 8.60
C SER A 113 -4.24 -3.63 7.51
N PHE A 114 -4.32 -4.07 6.26
CA PHE A 114 -3.59 -3.44 5.16
C PHE A 114 -4.53 -2.63 4.28
N THR A 115 -4.07 -1.43 3.91
CA THR A 115 -4.86 -0.48 3.13
C THR A 115 -4.08 -0.04 1.90
N ASN A 116 -4.76 0.57 0.93
CA ASN A 116 -4.10 1.22 -0.19
C ASN A 116 -3.56 2.60 0.22
N ILE A 117 -2.69 2.64 1.23
CA ILE A 117 -2.15 3.89 1.74
C ILE A 117 -1.22 4.57 0.74
N GLY A 118 -0.54 3.76 -0.08
CA GLY A 118 0.45 4.22 -1.05
C GLY A 118 -0.14 5.10 -2.16
N SER A 119 -1.24 4.69 -2.78
CA SER A 119 -1.84 5.41 -3.91
C SER A 119 -3.12 6.15 -3.51
N ILE A 120 -4.08 5.47 -2.88
CA ILE A 120 -5.33 6.11 -2.47
C ILE A 120 -5.09 7.02 -1.25
N GLY A 121 -4.35 6.53 -0.26
CA GLY A 121 -4.02 7.30 0.92
C GLY A 121 -3.24 8.57 0.58
N SER A 122 -2.22 8.49 -0.28
CA SER A 122 -1.46 9.66 -0.72
C SER A 122 -2.30 10.65 -1.52
N LEU A 123 -3.17 10.19 -2.43
CA LEU A 123 -4.07 11.05 -3.18
C LEU A 123 -5.01 11.84 -2.25
N VAL A 124 -5.65 11.14 -1.31
CA VAL A 124 -6.54 11.78 -0.33
C VAL A 124 -5.74 12.76 0.54
N THR A 125 -4.56 12.34 1.01
CA THR A 125 -3.69 13.21 1.83
C THR A 125 -3.25 14.46 1.07
N TYR A 126 -2.94 14.33 -0.22
CA TYR A 126 -2.60 15.46 -1.09
C TYR A 126 -3.75 16.45 -1.22
N ILE A 127 -4.95 15.93 -1.51
CA ILE A 127 -6.13 16.78 -1.70
C ILE A 127 -6.51 17.50 -0.41
N LEU A 128 -6.39 16.84 0.75
CA LEU A 128 -6.82 17.39 2.03
C LEU A 128 -5.75 18.23 2.75
N LEU A 129 -4.48 17.83 2.66
CA LEU A 129 -3.36 18.36 3.46
C LEU A 129 -2.23 18.94 2.58
N GLY A 130 -2.35 18.87 1.26
CA GLY A 130 -1.36 19.37 0.31
C GLY A 130 -0.06 18.55 0.28
N GLU A 131 0.96 19.15 -0.32
CA GLU A 131 2.28 18.54 -0.53
C GLU A 131 2.95 18.13 0.79
N ILE A 132 2.81 18.96 1.83
CA ILE A 132 3.40 18.70 3.15
C ILE A 132 2.81 17.43 3.77
N GLY A 133 1.50 17.20 3.63
CA GLY A 133 0.88 15.97 4.12
C GLY A 133 1.39 14.73 3.41
N VAL A 134 1.55 14.79 2.09
CA VAL A 134 2.10 13.68 1.29
C VAL A 134 3.54 13.38 1.66
N ALA A 135 4.33 14.41 1.96
CA ALA A 135 5.72 14.27 2.38
C ALA A 135 5.89 13.43 3.65
N LEU A 136 4.89 13.44 4.53
CA LEU A 136 4.89 12.65 5.77
C LEU A 136 4.48 11.19 5.55
N MET A 137 3.83 10.87 4.43
CA MET A 137 3.29 9.53 4.16
C MET A 137 4.38 8.45 4.12
N PRO A 138 5.53 8.63 3.44
CA PRO A 138 6.63 7.67 3.44
C PRO A 138 7.07 7.27 4.86
N PHE A 139 7.16 8.24 5.78
CA PHE A 139 7.50 7.98 7.18
C PHE A 139 6.39 7.19 7.89
N TYR A 140 5.12 7.58 7.70
CA TYR A 140 3.99 6.86 8.27
C TYR A 140 3.96 5.37 7.83
N LYS A 141 4.22 5.10 6.55
CA LYS A 141 4.22 3.72 6.02
C LYS A 141 5.55 2.97 6.17
N LEU A 142 6.55 3.54 6.83
CA LEU A 142 7.91 2.96 6.87
C LEU A 142 7.91 1.53 7.42
N PHE A 143 7.16 1.28 8.49
CA PHE A 143 7.03 -0.06 9.08
C PHE A 143 5.99 -0.95 8.40
N GLU A 144 5.19 -0.41 7.48
CA GLU A 144 4.15 -1.16 6.78
C GLU A 144 4.76 -2.36 6.04
N THR A 145 5.85 -2.16 5.29
CA THR A 145 6.54 -3.24 4.56
C THR A 145 7.00 -4.36 5.50
N PHE A 146 7.59 -4.00 6.64
CA PHE A 146 8.04 -4.99 7.62
C PHE A 146 6.86 -5.77 8.21
N LEU A 147 5.74 -5.11 8.51
CA LEU A 147 4.52 -5.78 8.95
C LEU A 147 3.91 -6.65 7.85
N TYR A 148 3.95 -6.20 6.60
CA TYR A 148 3.40 -6.90 5.44
C TYR A 148 4.08 -8.26 5.26
N TYR A 149 5.41 -8.28 5.22
CA TYR A 149 6.16 -9.50 4.98
C TYR A 149 6.50 -10.28 6.25
N GLY A 150 6.65 -9.60 7.40
CA GLY A 150 6.96 -10.22 8.67
C GLY A 150 5.75 -10.86 9.36
N VAL A 151 4.56 -10.28 9.20
CA VAL A 151 3.34 -10.71 9.91
C VAL A 151 2.21 -11.03 8.95
N GLY A 152 1.85 -10.11 8.05
CA GLY A 152 0.69 -10.21 7.17
C GLY A 152 0.71 -11.44 6.25
N PHE A 153 1.74 -11.57 5.42
CA PHE A 153 1.91 -12.71 4.52
C PHE A 153 2.01 -14.06 5.27
N PRO A 154 2.84 -14.20 6.32
CA PRO A 154 2.87 -15.41 7.14
C PRO A 154 1.51 -15.78 7.74
N TYR A 155 0.79 -14.78 8.27
CA TYR A 155 -0.52 -14.99 8.85
C TYR A 155 -1.51 -15.47 7.79
N ALA A 156 -1.58 -14.81 6.63
CA ALA A 156 -2.42 -15.22 5.52
C ALA A 156 -2.09 -16.66 5.05
N LYS A 157 -0.79 -16.99 4.92
CA LYS A 157 -0.34 -18.34 4.55
C LYS A 157 -0.78 -19.39 5.58
N SER A 158 -0.71 -19.08 6.88
CA SER A 158 -1.15 -19.97 7.96
C SER A 158 -2.66 -20.26 7.94
N MET A 159 -3.46 -19.38 7.33
CA MET A 159 -4.91 -19.54 7.18
C MET A 159 -5.29 -20.22 5.86
N SER A 160 -4.33 -20.42 4.96
CA SER A 160 -4.51 -21.16 3.70
C SER A 160 -4.33 -22.66 3.90
N SER A 161 -5.05 -23.48 3.14
CA SER A 161 -4.99 -24.94 3.21
C SER A 161 -3.83 -25.56 2.41
N GLN A 162 -3.00 -24.74 1.74
CA GLN A 162 -1.83 -25.19 0.99
C GLN A 162 -0.56 -24.96 1.81
N THR A 163 -0.25 -25.90 2.70
CA THR A 163 1.05 -25.91 3.40
C THR A 163 2.06 -26.67 2.55
N GLN A 164 2.86 -25.95 1.76
CA GLN A 164 4.17 -26.44 1.32
C GLN A 164 5.23 -25.33 1.53
N GLY A 165 6.30 -25.70 2.23
CA GLY A 165 7.47 -24.86 2.50
C GLY A 165 7.38 -23.99 3.74
N THR A 166 7.95 -24.46 4.85
CA THR A 166 8.28 -23.68 6.04
C THR A 166 9.48 -22.77 5.72
N GLU A 167 9.26 -21.69 4.98
CA GLU A 167 10.33 -20.70 4.81
C GLU A 167 10.70 -20.14 6.18
N THR A 168 11.98 -20.22 6.51
CA THR A 168 12.54 -19.75 7.79
C THR A 168 12.42 -18.23 7.88
N MET A 169 12.24 -17.69 9.09
CA MET A 169 12.11 -16.24 9.32
C MET A 169 13.26 -15.43 8.68
N VAL A 170 14.48 -15.99 8.69
CA VAL A 170 15.67 -15.45 8.01
C VAL A 170 15.51 -15.35 6.48
N GLN A 171 14.93 -16.37 5.84
CA GLN A 171 14.70 -16.34 4.39
C GLN A 171 13.69 -15.26 4.02
N ARG A 172 12.67 -15.05 4.85
CA ARG A 172 11.67 -14.00 4.64
C ARG A 172 12.26 -12.59 4.76
N ILE A 173 13.05 -12.35 5.81
CA ILE A 173 13.77 -11.07 5.95
C ILE A 173 14.69 -10.83 4.76
N LYS A 174 15.42 -11.86 4.30
CA LYS A 174 16.27 -11.76 3.12
C LYS A 174 15.46 -11.38 1.88
N THR A 175 14.33 -12.03 1.64
CA THR A 175 13.43 -11.70 0.52
C THR A 175 12.99 -10.25 0.55
N VAL A 176 12.59 -9.72 1.71
CA VAL A 176 12.20 -8.31 1.89
C VAL A 176 13.34 -7.36 1.57
N LEU A 177 14.53 -7.63 2.11
CA LEU A 177 15.70 -6.77 1.90
C LEU A 177 16.22 -6.82 0.46
N THR A 178 16.01 -7.93 -0.25
CA THR A 178 16.37 -8.05 -1.68
C THR A 178 15.23 -7.67 -2.63
N ASP A 179 14.05 -7.33 -2.11
CA ASP A 179 12.91 -6.94 -2.94
C ASP A 179 13.21 -5.59 -3.61
N ARG A 180 13.14 -5.55 -4.93
CA ARG A 180 13.44 -4.37 -5.74
C ARG A 180 12.55 -3.18 -5.36
N PHE A 181 11.29 -3.42 -4.98
CA PHE A 181 10.37 -2.36 -4.57
C PHE A 181 10.78 -1.75 -3.23
N VAL A 182 11.25 -2.59 -2.29
CA VAL A 182 11.74 -2.14 -0.99
C VAL A 182 13.05 -1.38 -1.14
N ALA A 183 13.98 -1.91 -1.94
CA ALA A 183 15.24 -1.25 -2.21
C ALA A 183 15.03 0.15 -2.82
N VAL A 184 14.15 0.28 -3.82
CA VAL A 184 13.85 1.56 -4.47
C VAL A 184 13.15 2.55 -3.53
N ALA A 185 12.24 2.09 -2.67
CA ALA A 185 11.60 2.94 -1.67
C ALA A 185 12.63 3.45 -0.64
N MET A 186 13.50 2.58 -0.14
CA MET A 186 14.55 2.92 0.82
C MET A 186 15.59 3.87 0.23
N THR A 187 16.00 3.67 -1.03
CA THR A 187 16.95 4.57 -1.70
C THR A 187 16.32 5.93 -1.99
N SER A 188 15.04 5.99 -2.39
CA SER A 188 14.30 7.25 -2.55
C SER A 188 14.21 8.04 -1.24
N MET A 189 13.90 7.36 -0.14
CA MET A 189 13.92 7.98 1.19
C MET A 189 15.32 8.48 1.56
N ALA A 190 16.35 7.66 1.38
CA ALA A 190 17.72 8.04 1.70
C ALA A 190 18.23 9.21 0.85
N LEU A 191 17.90 9.25 -0.44
CA LEU A 191 18.25 10.36 -1.34
C LEU A 191 17.49 11.64 -0.98
N GLY A 192 16.18 11.55 -0.68
CA GLY A 192 15.39 12.69 -0.23
C GLY A 192 15.90 13.29 1.08
N LEU A 193 16.30 12.43 2.04
CA LEU A 193 16.92 12.86 3.30
C LEU A 193 18.32 13.45 3.10
N GLY A 194 19.13 12.89 2.19
CA GLY A 194 20.49 13.36 1.96
C GLY A 194 20.60 14.66 1.14
N LEU A 195 19.53 15.03 0.42
CA LEU A 195 19.41 16.31 -0.27
C LEU A 195 18.82 17.43 0.61
N ASN A 196 18.31 17.08 1.80
CA ASN A 196 17.80 18.01 2.80
C ASN A 196 18.94 18.57 3.67
#